data_AF-A0A925WAX5-F1
#
_entry.id   AF-A0A925WAX5-F1
#
_cell.length_a   1.000
_cell.length_b   1.000
_cell.length_c   1.000
_cell.angle_alpha   90.00
_cell.angle_beta   90.00
_cell.angle_gamma   90.00
#
_symmetry.space_group_name_H-M   'P 1'
#
loop_
_entity.id
_entity.type
_entity.pdbx_description
1 polymer ?
#
loop_
_entity_poly.entity_id
_entity_poly.type
_entity_poly.pdbx_seq_one_letter_code
_entity_poly.pdbx_strand_id
1 'polypeptide(L)'
;MKRICFAAALAWAALMPARADTTLVFNEIMYHPATNETVLEWVELYNQMAVDLDIGGWRLDGDVEYTFPTNSRIAGRSYIIVAYFPPAMFASTSQTNIAGPFLHRLNNGSGHLILRNQNGRQVDEVNYGTSGEWPVAPDGSGVSLAKRERDAGSKDPANWTSSEQINGTPGTDNFPTGSSVRLMAIDDAFQYEASGTDLGTTWREPGYDDSGWSSRSGLLNRVVPGLFNTGVDASGIALADGANDPHYVLSYTAQGTPGMSAIVCLNNAAWLANDPASKWISVVSSGATSINGGGYGYRTTFSLTDFLLNTVRINFSVSIDNAMTNVFLNGVAQNQSFTGFATYSSPFTLSSGFANGANTLEFGTENQGAGPGAFRALVSGSGLAANTNSPLPSGPVTYYFRRSFNFSGNPNYSTLQINPVVADGAVFYLNGVEVYRQNMPGGTINYTTPASSNVTSVTYSGPITIPATNLVFGPNVLAVEV
;
A
#
# COMPACT_ATOMS: atom_id res chain seq x y z
N MET A 1 47.19 -32.68 23.88
CA MET A 1 47.22 -31.24 23.49
C MET A 1 45.96 -30.93 22.69
N LYS A 2 44.93 -30.37 23.31
CA LYS A 2 43.75 -29.82 22.62
C LYS A 2 43.49 -28.45 23.23
N ARG A 3 43.73 -27.40 22.44
CA ARG A 3 43.46 -26.00 22.78
C ARG A 3 41.98 -25.72 22.50
N ILE A 4 41.27 -25.25 23.50
CA ILE A 4 39.90 -24.73 23.36
C ILE A 4 40.05 -23.22 23.11
N CYS A 5 39.64 -22.77 21.93
CA CYS A 5 39.58 -21.35 21.58
C CYS A 5 38.26 -20.77 22.12
N PHE A 6 38.35 -19.76 22.98
CA PHE A 6 37.23 -18.86 23.30
C PHE A 6 37.15 -17.80 22.20
N ALA A 7 36.05 -17.77 21.45
CA ALA A 7 35.71 -16.64 20.59
C ALA A 7 34.99 -15.59 21.45
N ALA A 8 35.59 -14.41 21.57
CA ALA A 8 34.96 -13.24 22.18
C ALA A 8 33.94 -12.64 21.19
N ALA A 9 32.66 -12.64 21.56
CA ALA A 9 31.64 -11.88 20.83
C ALA A 9 31.75 -10.40 21.25
N LEU A 10 32.24 -9.53 20.37
CA LEU A 10 32.08 -8.09 20.50
C LEU A 10 30.63 -7.73 20.16
N ALA A 11 29.87 -7.35 21.17
CA ALA A 11 28.57 -6.72 20.98
C ALA A 11 28.79 -5.27 20.53
N TRP A 12 28.41 -4.95 19.29
CA TRP A 12 28.18 -3.57 18.88
C TRP A 12 26.93 -3.06 19.59
N ALA A 13 27.11 -2.26 20.64
CA ALA A 13 26.04 -1.42 21.14
C ALA A 13 25.83 -0.30 20.12
N ALA A 14 24.72 -0.35 19.37
CA ALA A 14 24.26 0.81 18.64
C ALA A 14 23.98 1.92 19.67
N LEU A 15 24.73 3.02 19.61
CA LEU A 15 24.35 4.25 20.30
C LEU A 15 23.00 4.69 19.75
N MET A 16 21.92 4.39 20.47
CA MET A 16 20.64 5.04 20.16
C MET A 16 20.80 6.53 20.49
N PRO A 17 20.46 7.45 19.57
CA PRO A 17 20.49 8.87 19.87
C PRO A 17 19.58 9.14 21.06
N ALA A 18 20.07 9.92 22.02
CA ALA A 18 19.30 10.29 23.19
C ALA A 18 18.01 11.02 22.73
N ARG A 19 16.84 10.46 23.08
CA ARG A 19 15.56 11.15 22.89
C ARG A 19 15.64 12.50 23.59
N ALA A 20 15.14 13.55 22.94
CA ALA A 20 15.18 14.89 23.49
C ALA A 20 14.39 14.93 24.82
N ASP A 21 14.99 15.43 25.90
CA ASP A 21 14.28 15.74 27.16
C ASP A 21 13.55 17.09 27.05
N THR A 22 12.85 17.29 25.93
CA THR A 22 12.15 18.52 25.57
C THR A 22 10.99 18.22 24.62
N THR A 23 9.95 19.05 24.67
CA THR A 23 8.73 18.93 23.84
C THR A 23 8.83 19.67 22.51
N LEU A 24 9.76 20.62 22.39
CA LEU A 24 9.97 21.45 21.19
C LEU A 24 11.47 21.47 20.87
N VAL A 25 11.81 21.23 19.61
CA VAL A 25 13.21 21.16 19.14
C VAL A 25 13.43 21.97 17.87
N PHE A 26 14.68 22.39 17.63
CA PHE A 26 15.11 22.86 16.31
C PHE A 26 14.99 21.74 15.28
N ASN A 27 14.49 22.07 14.09
CA ASN A 27 14.25 21.12 13.00
C ASN A 27 15.02 21.47 11.72
N GLU A 28 15.05 22.74 11.34
CA GLU A 28 15.67 23.20 10.10
C GLU A 28 16.14 24.64 10.24
N ILE A 29 17.30 24.98 9.67
CA ILE A 29 17.96 26.28 9.82
C ILE A 29 18.46 26.75 8.45
N MET A 30 17.94 27.87 7.99
CA MET A 30 18.41 28.55 6.77
C MET A 30 19.30 29.73 7.16
N TYR A 31 20.59 29.46 7.39
CA TYR A 31 21.56 30.47 7.82
C TYR A 31 22.28 31.19 6.66
N HIS A 32 22.25 30.65 5.43
CA HIS A 32 22.91 31.28 4.28
C HIS A 32 22.12 30.99 2.97
N PRO A 33 20.98 31.66 2.74
CA PRO A 33 20.20 31.53 1.51
C PRO A 33 21.02 31.88 0.25
N ALA A 34 20.79 31.17 -0.86
CA ALA A 34 21.50 31.44 -2.12
C ALA A 34 21.22 32.82 -2.73
N THR A 35 20.04 33.39 -2.42
CA THR A 35 19.64 34.72 -2.89
C THR A 35 18.91 35.45 -1.78
N ASN A 36 18.92 36.79 -1.82
CA ASN A 36 18.19 37.63 -0.87
C ASN A 36 18.52 37.30 0.59
N GLU A 37 19.80 37.06 0.87
CA GLU A 37 20.33 36.66 2.18
C GLU A 37 19.86 37.60 3.30
N THR A 38 19.74 38.90 3.01
CA THR A 38 19.29 39.92 3.98
C THR A 38 17.83 39.80 4.40
N VAL A 39 17.03 38.89 3.82
CA VAL A 39 15.60 38.75 4.13
C VAL A 39 15.07 37.31 4.22
N LEU A 40 15.79 36.30 3.70
CA LEU A 40 15.32 34.90 3.65
C LEU A 40 15.98 33.97 4.68
N GLU A 41 16.53 34.51 5.76
CA GLU A 41 16.94 33.70 6.92
C GLU A 41 15.73 33.27 7.77
N TRP A 42 15.77 32.02 8.24
CA TRP A 42 14.74 31.48 9.12
C TRP A 42 15.24 30.28 9.93
N VAL A 43 14.55 30.05 11.05
CA VAL A 43 14.72 28.90 11.92
C VAL A 43 13.37 28.21 12.07
N GLU A 44 13.33 26.89 11.98
CA GLU A 44 12.12 26.10 12.19
C GLU A 44 12.20 25.26 13.47
N LEU A 45 11.08 25.24 14.19
CA LEU A 45 10.89 24.44 15.39
C LEU A 45 9.81 23.38 15.15
N TYR A 46 10.00 22.19 15.73
CA TYR A 46 9.10 21.06 15.63
C TYR A 46 8.54 20.62 16.98
N ASN A 47 7.20 20.59 17.09
CA ASN A 47 6.50 20.06 18.26
C ASN A 47 6.50 18.53 18.22
N GLN A 48 7.27 17.91 19.11
CA GLN A 48 7.38 16.45 19.21
C GLN A 48 6.14 15.80 19.84
N MET A 49 5.26 16.60 20.47
CA MET A 49 4.05 16.08 21.10
C MET A 49 2.97 15.77 20.07
N ALA A 50 2.13 14.78 20.37
CA ALA A 50 0.93 14.47 19.59
C ALA A 50 -0.23 15.47 19.81
N VAL A 51 -0.04 16.46 20.68
CA VAL A 51 -1.05 17.44 21.08
C VAL A 51 -0.52 18.85 20.90
N ASP A 52 -1.43 19.81 20.82
CA ASP A 52 -1.10 21.23 20.71
C ASP A 52 -0.27 21.68 21.90
N LEU A 53 0.86 22.34 21.61
CA LEU A 53 1.78 22.89 22.59
C LEU A 53 1.60 24.41 22.68
N ASP A 54 1.32 24.90 23.88
CA ASP A 54 1.33 26.33 24.17
C ASP A 54 2.76 26.80 24.37
N ILE A 55 3.16 27.76 23.53
CA ILE A 55 4.50 28.35 23.50
C ILE A 55 4.45 29.86 23.77
N GLY A 56 3.34 30.38 24.30
CA GLY A 56 3.23 31.79 24.63
C GLY A 56 4.32 32.23 25.61
N GLY A 57 5.07 33.27 25.26
CA GLY A 57 6.19 33.78 26.07
C GLY A 57 7.46 32.93 26.03
N TRP A 58 7.53 31.88 25.22
CA TRP A 58 8.79 31.20 24.92
C TRP A 58 9.67 32.11 24.04
N ARG A 59 10.98 31.87 24.02
CA ARG A 59 11.92 32.70 23.25
C ARG A 59 13.04 31.92 22.58
N LEU A 60 13.48 32.45 21.45
CA LEU A 60 14.77 32.17 20.83
C LEU A 60 15.79 33.18 21.34
N ASP A 61 16.93 32.68 21.79
CA ASP A 61 18.12 33.44 22.18
C ASP A 61 19.35 32.90 21.41
N GLY A 62 20.49 33.61 21.50
CA GLY A 62 21.74 33.25 20.85
C GLY A 62 22.07 34.22 19.72
N ASP A 63 22.30 33.71 18.52
CA ASP A 63 22.54 34.50 17.31
C ASP A 63 21.33 35.33 16.89
N VAL A 64 20.11 34.88 17.25
CA VAL A 64 18.86 35.59 16.98
C VAL A 64 18.05 35.75 18.27
N GLU A 65 17.21 36.79 18.31
CA GLU A 65 16.30 37.05 19.43
C GLU A 65 14.85 37.12 18.95
N TYR A 66 13.96 36.34 19.56
CA TYR A 66 12.52 36.42 19.31
C TYR A 66 11.73 35.91 20.51
N THR A 67 10.67 36.62 20.90
CA THR A 67 9.72 36.16 21.92
C THR A 67 8.35 35.90 21.29
N PHE A 68 7.83 34.69 21.47
CA PHE A 68 6.50 34.32 21.00
C PHE A 68 5.42 35.11 21.77
N PRO A 69 4.46 35.75 21.08
CA PRO A 69 3.34 36.43 21.73
C PRO A 69 2.56 35.52 22.67
N THR A 70 1.80 36.13 23.59
CA THR A 70 0.88 35.37 24.45
C THR A 70 -0.14 34.61 23.59
N ASN A 71 -0.49 33.40 24.01
CA ASN A 71 -1.38 32.46 23.31
C ASN A 71 -0.84 31.86 21.99
N SER A 72 0.45 32.01 21.68
CA SER A 72 1.07 31.28 20.56
C SER A 72 1.00 29.77 20.80
N ARG A 73 0.59 29.02 19.78
CA ARG A 73 0.45 27.56 19.84
C ARG A 73 1.04 26.91 18.60
N ILE A 74 1.58 25.72 18.77
CA ILE A 74 1.95 24.83 17.67
C ILE A 74 1.08 23.59 17.79
N ALA A 75 0.40 23.21 16.71
CA ALA A 75 -0.40 21.99 16.70
C ALA A 75 0.46 20.74 16.98
N GLY A 76 -0.17 19.65 17.42
CA GLY A 76 0.51 18.37 17.59
C GLY A 76 1.25 17.96 16.32
N ARG A 77 2.50 17.46 16.45
CA ARG A 77 3.33 16.99 15.34
C ARG A 77 3.51 18.01 14.19
N SER A 78 3.42 19.30 14.49
CA SER A 78 3.49 20.38 13.50
C SER A 78 4.73 21.27 13.71
N TYR A 79 5.00 22.10 12.72
CA TYR A 79 6.17 22.98 12.63
C TYR A 79 5.76 24.44 12.79
N ILE A 80 6.67 25.29 13.29
CA ILE A 80 6.57 26.74 13.21
C ILE A 80 7.87 27.34 12.70
N ILE A 81 7.75 28.28 11.77
CA ILE A 81 8.89 28.98 11.17
C ILE A 81 9.05 30.31 11.91
N VAL A 82 10.26 30.66 12.34
CA VAL A 82 10.61 31.99 12.83
C VAL A 82 11.54 32.63 11.81
N ALA A 83 11.04 33.61 11.06
CA ALA A 83 11.75 34.23 9.95
C ALA A 83 12.28 35.62 10.30
N TYR A 84 13.37 36.03 9.66
CA TYR A 84 13.86 37.40 9.74
C TYR A 84 12.85 38.39 9.15
N PHE A 85 12.23 38.04 8.01
CA PHE A 85 11.19 38.84 7.38
C PHE A 85 9.97 38.00 6.96
N PRO A 86 8.94 37.85 7.83
CA PRO A 86 7.79 37.00 7.58
C PRO A 86 7.05 37.23 6.25
N PRO A 87 6.87 38.47 5.74
CA PRO A 87 6.22 38.68 4.46
C PRO A 87 6.97 38.06 3.26
N ALA A 88 8.31 38.07 3.25
CA ALA A 88 9.09 37.41 2.20
C ALA A 88 9.05 35.88 2.35
N MET A 89 9.03 35.38 3.58
CA MET A 89 8.89 33.95 3.84
C MET A 89 7.51 33.44 3.37
N PHE A 90 6.44 34.18 3.64
CA PHE A 90 5.11 33.88 3.11
C PHE A 90 5.10 33.91 1.56
N ALA A 91 5.68 34.95 0.96
CA ALA A 91 5.73 35.08 -0.50
C ALA A 91 6.52 33.96 -1.20
N SER A 92 7.56 33.42 -0.54
CA SER A 92 8.42 32.37 -1.10
C SER A 92 7.91 30.95 -0.86
N THR A 93 7.14 30.71 0.21
CA THR A 93 6.78 29.35 0.65
C THR A 93 5.27 29.09 0.72
N SER A 94 4.45 30.14 0.72
CA SER A 94 3.01 30.09 1.03
C SER A 94 2.67 29.51 2.41
N GLN A 95 3.64 29.33 3.30
CA GLN A 95 3.41 28.85 4.67
C GLN A 95 2.70 29.91 5.50
N THR A 96 1.72 29.50 6.30
CA THR A 96 0.93 30.43 7.13
C THR A 96 1.38 30.45 8.59
N ASN A 97 2.08 29.40 9.06
CA ASN A 97 2.59 29.33 10.42
C ASN A 97 3.99 29.96 10.53
N ILE A 98 4.06 31.26 10.26
CA ILE A 98 5.31 32.04 10.27
C ILE A 98 5.24 33.08 11.39
N ALA A 99 6.20 32.99 12.30
CA ALA A 99 6.51 33.95 13.34
C ALA A 99 7.72 34.83 12.93
N GLY A 100 7.93 35.90 13.69
CA GLY A 100 8.97 36.90 13.44
C GLY A 100 8.41 38.33 13.38
N PRO A 101 9.21 39.32 12.94
CA PRO A 101 10.63 39.19 12.63
C PRO A 101 11.45 38.83 13.88
N PHE A 102 12.42 37.92 13.76
CA PHE A 102 13.46 37.82 14.79
C PHE A 102 14.46 38.98 14.63
N LEU A 103 15.14 39.33 15.73
CA LEU A 103 16.22 40.31 15.73
C LEU A 103 17.57 39.63 15.47
N HIS A 104 18.55 40.43 15.05
CA HIS A 104 19.89 39.98 14.65
C HIS A 104 19.86 39.09 13.40
N ARG A 105 20.90 38.28 13.19
CA ARG A 105 21.09 37.44 12.00
C ARG A 105 21.76 36.14 12.37
N LEU A 106 21.44 35.10 11.60
CA LEU A 106 22.15 33.83 11.66
C LEU A 106 23.57 34.02 11.11
N ASN A 107 24.57 33.43 11.76
CA ASN A 107 25.94 33.48 11.28
C ASN A 107 26.17 32.45 10.17
N ASN A 108 26.80 32.86 9.06
CA ASN A 108 27.01 32.00 7.90
C ASN A 108 28.04 30.88 8.11
N GLY A 109 29.00 31.07 9.03
CA GLY A 109 30.09 30.11 9.28
C GLY A 109 29.83 29.19 10.48
N SER A 110 29.30 29.74 11.57
CA SER A 110 28.92 28.98 12.76
C SER A 110 28.05 29.82 13.69
N GLY A 111 27.03 29.23 14.29
CA GLY A 111 26.11 29.96 15.14
C GLY A 111 25.60 29.17 16.33
N HIS A 112 25.08 29.89 17.31
CA HIS A 112 24.51 29.33 18.54
C HIS A 112 23.06 29.73 18.69
N LEU A 113 22.16 28.75 18.77
CA LEU A 113 20.74 28.97 18.99
C LEU A 113 20.27 28.27 20.26
N ILE A 114 19.48 28.98 21.05
CA ILE A 114 18.93 28.49 22.31
C ILE A 114 17.44 28.73 22.31
N LEU A 115 16.66 27.68 22.58
CA LEU A 115 15.23 27.79 22.81
C LEU A 115 14.96 27.75 24.32
N ARG A 116 14.17 28.71 24.82
CA ARG A 116 13.78 28.80 26.23
C ARG A 116 12.27 28.90 26.39
N ASN A 117 11.75 28.29 27.45
CA ASN A 117 10.33 28.42 27.80
C ASN A 117 10.02 29.74 28.52
N GLN A 118 8.73 29.97 28.81
CA GLN A 118 8.24 31.17 29.50
C GLN A 118 8.89 31.47 30.86
N ASN A 119 9.45 30.46 31.53
CA ASN A 119 10.12 30.60 32.83
C ASN A 119 11.65 30.81 32.66
N GLY A 120 12.15 30.90 31.43
CA GLY A 120 13.57 31.04 31.12
C GLY A 120 14.38 29.75 31.15
N ARG A 121 13.75 28.58 31.37
CA ARG A 121 14.45 27.29 31.28
C ARG A 121 14.82 27.04 29.82
N GLN A 122 16.08 26.69 29.58
CA GLN A 122 16.54 26.18 28.29
C GLN A 122 15.91 24.81 28.01
N VAL A 123 15.23 24.71 26.88
CA VAL A 123 14.55 23.48 26.44
C VAL A 123 15.29 22.80 25.30
N ASP A 124 15.91 23.55 24.40
CA ASP A 124 16.74 22.99 23.33
C ASP A 124 17.86 23.96 22.95
N GLU A 125 18.88 23.43 22.28
CA GLU A 125 20.08 24.17 21.87
C GLU A 125 20.77 23.50 20.70
N VAL A 126 21.31 24.29 19.79
CA VAL A 126 22.16 23.84 18.68
C VAL A 126 23.33 24.80 18.46
N ASN A 127 24.53 24.23 18.30
CA ASN A 127 25.75 24.94 17.91
C ASN A 127 26.13 24.46 16.50
N TYR A 128 25.66 25.14 15.46
CA TYR A 128 25.87 24.71 14.08
C TYR A 128 27.14 25.31 13.49
N GLY A 129 27.65 24.73 12.39
CA GLY A 129 28.82 25.24 11.69
C GLY A 129 28.93 24.72 10.26
N THR A 130 30.02 25.08 9.57
CA THR A 130 30.29 24.70 8.16
C THR A 130 31.48 23.76 8.01
N SER A 131 31.96 23.16 9.11
CA SER A 131 33.13 22.26 9.09
C SER A 131 33.02 21.15 10.15
N GLY A 132 33.93 20.19 10.10
CA GLY A 132 33.93 19.03 10.99
C GLY A 132 32.83 18.04 10.60
N GLU A 133 31.96 17.69 11.55
CA GLU A 133 30.82 16.79 11.34
C GLU A 133 29.60 17.50 10.71
N TRP A 134 29.63 18.83 10.60
CA TRP A 134 28.57 19.61 9.98
C TRP A 134 28.68 19.63 8.44
N PRO A 135 27.55 19.59 7.71
CA PRO A 135 27.55 19.64 6.26
C PRO A 135 27.98 21.02 5.75
N VAL A 136 28.75 21.04 4.66
CA VAL A 136 29.25 22.29 4.06
C VAL A 136 28.21 22.95 3.15
N ALA A 137 27.36 22.17 2.48
CA ALA A 137 26.47 22.72 1.43
C ALA A 137 25.49 23.82 1.90
N PRO A 138 24.96 23.83 3.14
CA PRO A 138 24.06 24.91 3.57
C PRO A 138 24.74 26.28 3.70
N ASP A 139 26.08 26.34 3.54
CA ASP A 139 26.85 27.57 3.42
C ASP A 139 26.72 28.18 2.01
N GLY A 140 25.57 28.78 1.72
CA GLY A 140 25.40 29.67 0.56
C GLY A 140 24.97 29.00 -0.74
N SER A 141 24.88 27.67 -0.80
CA SER A 141 24.34 26.98 -1.99
C SER A 141 22.81 27.02 -2.10
N GLY A 142 22.14 27.53 -1.05
CA GLY A 142 20.68 27.72 -1.00
C GLY A 142 19.91 26.55 -0.40
N VAL A 143 20.56 25.44 -0.08
CA VAL A 143 19.97 24.41 0.79
C VAL A 143 20.06 24.83 2.26
N SER A 144 19.15 24.35 3.09
CA SER A 144 19.18 24.59 4.54
C SER A 144 19.97 23.51 5.26
N LEU A 145 20.28 23.75 6.53
CA LEU A 145 20.70 22.74 7.47
C LEU A 145 19.46 22.06 8.07
N ALA A 146 19.23 20.81 7.71
CA ALA A 146 18.04 20.05 8.01
C ALA A 146 18.34 18.83 8.91
N LYS A 147 17.48 18.59 9.88
CA LYS A 147 17.60 17.50 10.84
C LYS A 147 17.03 16.19 10.26
N ARG A 148 17.76 15.09 10.40
CA ARG A 148 17.39 13.75 9.89
C ARG A 148 16.24 13.15 10.70
N GLU A 149 16.44 13.05 12.01
CA GLU A 149 15.47 12.54 12.97
C GLU A 149 14.86 13.69 13.77
N ARG A 150 13.66 14.13 13.36
CA ARG A 150 12.94 15.26 13.98
C ARG A 150 12.57 15.04 15.46
N ASP A 151 12.52 13.79 15.91
CA ASP A 151 12.18 13.37 17.29
C ASP A 151 13.41 13.25 18.22
N ALA A 152 14.60 13.63 17.75
CA ALA A 152 15.83 13.62 18.55
C ALA A 152 16.23 15.03 19.02
N GLY A 153 17.18 15.13 19.96
CA GLY A 153 17.73 16.42 20.40
C GLY A 153 18.52 17.13 19.29
N SER A 154 18.80 18.42 19.46
CA SER A 154 19.43 19.25 18.41
C SER A 154 20.94 19.38 18.51
N LYS A 155 21.55 18.88 19.60
CA LYS A 155 22.99 19.03 19.89
C LYS A 155 23.91 18.16 19.04
N ASP A 156 23.43 17.00 18.59
CA ASP A 156 24.25 16.01 17.89
C ASP A 156 24.40 16.38 16.41
N PRO A 157 25.59 16.78 15.92
CA PRO A 157 25.80 17.12 14.51
C PRO A 157 25.51 15.95 13.56
N ALA A 158 25.63 14.69 14.00
CA ALA A 158 25.35 13.52 13.17
C ALA A 158 23.88 13.45 12.73
N ASN A 159 22.99 14.10 13.48
CA ASN A 159 21.57 14.19 13.15
C ASN A 159 21.25 15.35 12.19
N TRP A 160 22.23 16.09 11.69
CA TRP A 160 22.03 17.20 10.76
C TRP A 160 22.69 16.91 9.41
N THR A 161 22.09 17.42 8.35
CA THR A 161 22.56 17.29 6.97
C THR A 161 22.00 18.44 6.13
N SER A 162 22.37 18.52 4.86
CA SER A 162 21.75 19.45 3.92
C SER A 162 20.33 19.02 3.55
N SER A 163 19.40 19.96 3.38
CA SER A 163 18.10 19.67 2.76
C SER A 163 18.28 19.14 1.33
N GLU A 164 17.32 18.34 0.87
CA GLU A 164 17.35 17.76 -0.48
C GLU A 164 16.98 18.75 -1.60
N GLN A 165 16.46 19.93 -1.24
CA GLN A 165 16.04 20.98 -2.17
C GLN A 165 16.53 22.36 -1.73
N ILE A 166 16.74 23.24 -2.72
CA ILE A 166 17.01 24.67 -2.50
C ILE A 166 15.80 25.30 -1.80
N ASN A 167 16.07 26.21 -0.87
CA ASN A 167 15.13 26.87 0.04
C ASN A 167 14.58 25.98 1.17
N GLY A 168 15.06 24.73 1.30
CA GLY A 168 14.69 23.86 2.42
C GLY A 168 13.29 23.27 2.32
N THR A 169 12.76 22.76 3.44
CA THR A 169 11.46 22.11 3.59
C THR A 169 10.52 22.81 4.60
N PRO A 170 10.44 24.15 4.60
CA PRO A 170 9.72 24.89 5.63
C PRO A 170 8.24 24.45 5.74
N GLY A 171 7.84 24.12 6.96
CA GLY A 171 6.50 23.67 7.35
C GLY A 171 6.25 22.18 7.16
N THR A 172 7.25 21.39 6.77
CA THR A 172 7.09 19.97 6.41
C THR A 172 8.21 19.08 6.96
N ASP A 173 8.05 17.77 6.83
CA ASP A 173 9.09 16.81 7.24
C ASP A 173 10.32 16.92 6.33
N ASN A 174 11.51 17.04 6.92
CA ASN A 174 12.76 17.24 6.17
C ASN A 174 13.10 16.06 5.26
N PHE A 175 12.82 14.84 5.77
CA PHE A 175 13.12 13.58 5.11
C PHE A 175 11.94 12.62 5.31
N PRO A 176 10.81 12.84 4.62
CA PRO A 176 9.64 11.99 4.77
C PRO A 176 10.02 10.54 4.47
N THR A 177 9.85 9.65 5.46
CA THR A 177 10.12 8.22 5.29
C THR A 177 9.37 7.71 4.06
N GLY A 178 10.10 7.08 3.14
CA GLY A 178 9.71 6.85 1.74
C GLY A 178 8.23 6.53 1.55
N SER A 179 7.50 7.48 0.97
CA SER A 179 6.17 7.21 0.43
C SER A 179 6.33 6.38 -0.84
N SER A 180 5.82 5.16 -0.83
CA SER A 180 5.73 4.35 -2.05
C SER A 180 4.69 4.98 -2.98
N VAL A 181 5.15 5.63 -4.05
CA VAL A 181 4.28 6.13 -5.10
C VAL A 181 4.05 5.04 -6.14
N ARG A 182 2.79 4.66 -6.37
CA ARG A 182 2.45 3.75 -7.46
C ARG A 182 2.54 4.49 -8.79
N LEU A 183 3.57 4.20 -9.58
CA LEU A 183 3.79 4.82 -10.90
C LEU A 183 2.85 4.28 -11.98
N MET A 184 2.57 2.97 -11.92
CA MET A 184 1.65 2.28 -12.82
C MET A 184 0.89 1.21 -12.04
N ALA A 185 -0.39 1.02 -12.37
CA ALA A 185 -1.15 -0.12 -11.88
C ALA A 185 -0.84 -1.36 -12.72
N ILE A 186 -0.98 -2.55 -12.14
CA ILE A 186 -0.70 -3.80 -12.84
C ILE A 186 -1.71 -4.09 -13.96
N ASP A 187 -2.91 -3.51 -13.88
CA ASP A 187 -4.03 -3.61 -14.82
C ASP A 187 -4.10 -2.40 -15.76
N ASP A 188 -3.11 -1.53 -15.74
CA ASP A 188 -2.98 -0.47 -16.72
C ASP A 188 -2.80 -1.03 -18.14
N ALA A 189 -3.39 -0.36 -19.13
CA ALA A 189 -3.23 -0.75 -20.52
C ALA A 189 -1.83 -0.41 -21.05
N PHE A 190 -1.22 -1.36 -21.77
CA PHE A 190 -0.01 -1.15 -22.55
C PHE A 190 -0.37 -0.97 -24.02
N GLN A 191 0.36 -0.10 -24.71
CA GLN A 191 0.45 -0.15 -26.16
C GLN A 191 1.27 -1.38 -26.53
N TYR A 192 0.86 -2.12 -27.55
CA TYR A 192 1.54 -3.33 -27.98
C TYR A 192 1.58 -3.49 -29.50
N GLU A 193 2.68 -4.07 -29.96
CA GLU A 193 2.95 -4.45 -31.34
C GLU A 193 3.18 -5.97 -31.41
N ALA A 194 2.42 -6.62 -32.30
CA ALA A 194 2.26 -8.07 -32.36
C ALA A 194 2.54 -8.66 -33.75
N SER A 195 3.11 -7.88 -34.67
CA SER A 195 3.46 -8.31 -36.04
C SER A 195 4.56 -9.35 -36.09
N GLY A 196 5.38 -9.47 -35.03
CA GLY A 196 6.51 -10.39 -35.01
C GLY A 196 7.71 -9.96 -35.83
N THR A 197 7.78 -8.69 -36.19
CA THR A 197 8.91 -8.11 -36.91
C THR A 197 9.99 -7.65 -35.93
N ASP A 198 11.24 -7.61 -36.38
CA ASP A 198 12.32 -6.98 -35.61
C ASP A 198 12.16 -5.46 -35.67
N LEU A 199 11.83 -4.83 -34.54
CA LEU A 199 11.72 -3.37 -34.43
C LEU A 199 13.07 -2.70 -34.12
N GLY A 200 14.14 -3.48 -34.00
CA GLY A 200 15.45 -2.99 -33.58
C GLY A 200 15.43 -2.45 -32.15
N THR A 201 16.17 -1.37 -31.91
CA THR A 201 16.32 -0.80 -30.56
C THR A 201 15.62 0.55 -30.38
N THR A 202 15.05 1.14 -31.43
CA THR A 202 14.45 2.48 -31.33
C THR A 202 13.11 2.47 -30.62
N TRP A 203 12.37 1.37 -30.68
CA TRP A 203 11.05 1.22 -30.05
C TRP A 203 11.07 1.27 -28.52
N ARG A 204 12.22 1.14 -27.87
CA ARG A 204 12.33 1.27 -26.39
C ARG A 204 12.68 2.69 -25.93
N GLU A 205 12.96 3.60 -26.87
CA GLU A 205 13.31 4.98 -26.56
C GLU A 205 12.06 5.83 -26.19
N PRO A 206 12.20 6.83 -25.30
CA PRO A 206 11.08 7.70 -24.91
C PRO A 206 10.42 8.44 -26.08
N GLY A 207 11.19 8.78 -27.12
CA GLY A 207 10.73 9.57 -28.26
C GLY A 207 10.10 8.77 -29.41
N TYR A 208 10.01 7.45 -29.32
CA TYR A 208 9.39 6.64 -30.37
C TYR A 208 7.87 6.78 -30.36
N ASP A 209 7.27 6.87 -31.55
CA ASP A 209 5.83 7.04 -31.74
C ASP A 209 5.13 5.68 -31.82
N ASP A 210 4.42 5.32 -30.75
CA ASP A 210 3.61 4.11 -30.63
C ASP A 210 2.10 4.39 -30.78
N SER A 211 1.71 5.56 -31.29
CA SER A 211 0.30 5.93 -31.44
C SER A 211 -0.49 5.04 -32.41
N GLY A 212 0.20 4.34 -33.31
CA GLY A 212 -0.39 3.35 -34.21
C GLY A 212 -0.52 1.94 -33.63
N TRP A 213 0.00 1.69 -32.43
CA TRP A 213 -0.04 0.37 -31.79
C TRP A 213 -1.42 0.08 -31.21
N SER A 214 -1.72 -1.20 -31.04
CA SER A 214 -2.95 -1.61 -30.36
C SER A 214 -2.79 -1.43 -28.85
N SER A 215 -3.88 -1.19 -28.12
CA SER A 215 -3.84 -1.07 -26.66
C SER A 215 -4.58 -2.23 -25.99
N ARG A 216 -4.03 -2.80 -24.92
CA ARG A 216 -4.70 -3.82 -24.09
C ARG A 216 -4.26 -3.78 -22.64
N SER A 217 -5.15 -4.14 -21.74
CA SER A 217 -4.77 -4.52 -20.36
C SER A 217 -4.49 -6.02 -20.29
N GLY A 218 -3.40 -6.40 -19.61
CA GLY A 218 -3.00 -7.80 -19.43
C GLY A 218 -3.82 -8.53 -18.36
N LEU A 219 -4.50 -7.78 -17.47
CA LEU A 219 -5.30 -8.30 -16.37
C LEU A 219 -6.68 -7.67 -16.40
N LEU A 220 -7.71 -8.47 -16.15
CA LEU A 220 -9.07 -7.97 -16.02
C LEU A 220 -9.58 -8.29 -14.62
N ASN A 221 -10.25 -7.32 -14.00
CA ASN A 221 -11.03 -7.61 -12.80
C ASN A 221 -12.23 -8.47 -13.23
N ARG A 222 -12.18 -9.75 -12.87
CA ARG A 222 -13.18 -10.76 -13.24
C ARG A 222 -14.00 -11.15 -12.02
N VAL A 223 -15.27 -11.46 -12.25
CA VAL A 223 -16.10 -12.16 -11.25
C VAL A 223 -15.53 -13.56 -11.06
N VAL A 224 -15.40 -14.00 -9.81
CA VAL A 224 -14.94 -15.34 -9.45
C VAL A 224 -16.01 -16.36 -9.84
N PRO A 225 -15.71 -17.32 -10.72
CA PRO A 225 -16.69 -18.33 -11.15
C PRO A 225 -16.98 -19.35 -10.03
N GLY A 226 -18.20 -19.87 -10.02
CA GLY A 226 -18.63 -20.89 -9.06
C GLY A 226 -19.18 -20.34 -7.75
N LEU A 227 -19.23 -19.02 -7.56
CA LEU A 227 -19.89 -18.41 -6.42
C LEU A 227 -21.34 -18.07 -6.77
N PHE A 228 -22.26 -18.63 -5.99
CA PHE A 228 -23.69 -18.42 -6.13
C PHE A 228 -24.31 -18.13 -4.78
N ASN A 229 -25.35 -17.29 -4.80
CA ASN A 229 -26.23 -17.13 -3.64
C ASN A 229 -26.95 -18.45 -3.37
N THR A 230 -27.50 -18.61 -2.16
CA THR A 230 -28.31 -19.80 -1.87
C THR A 230 -29.62 -19.79 -2.65
N GLY A 231 -30.07 -20.97 -3.09
CA GLY A 231 -31.37 -21.21 -3.71
C GLY A 231 -31.54 -20.66 -5.13
N VAL A 232 -30.46 -20.55 -5.89
CA VAL A 232 -30.48 -20.15 -7.30
C VAL A 232 -29.89 -21.22 -8.22
N ASP A 233 -30.23 -21.19 -9.50
CA ASP A 233 -29.62 -22.03 -10.53
C ASP A 233 -28.25 -21.50 -11.00
N ALA A 234 -27.65 -22.14 -12.00
CA ALA A 234 -26.35 -21.73 -12.56
C ALA A 234 -26.39 -20.39 -13.32
N SER A 235 -27.58 -19.85 -13.60
CA SER A 235 -27.78 -18.53 -14.20
C SER A 235 -28.07 -17.45 -13.15
N GLY A 236 -28.11 -17.81 -11.85
CA GLY A 236 -28.47 -16.91 -10.76
C GLY A 236 -29.98 -16.67 -10.62
N ILE A 237 -30.83 -17.50 -11.23
CA ILE A 237 -32.29 -17.40 -11.12
C ILE A 237 -32.78 -18.22 -9.93
N ALA A 238 -33.66 -17.63 -9.11
CA ALA A 238 -34.23 -18.31 -7.95
C ALA A 238 -34.96 -19.62 -8.31
N LEU A 239 -34.62 -20.68 -7.58
CA LEU A 239 -35.22 -22.01 -7.73
C LEU A 239 -36.61 -22.09 -7.10
N ALA A 240 -37.39 -23.10 -7.50
CA ALA A 240 -38.66 -23.42 -6.86
C ALA A 240 -38.43 -23.95 -5.42
N ASP A 241 -39.39 -23.69 -4.53
CA ASP A 241 -39.33 -24.23 -3.17
C ASP A 241 -39.43 -25.77 -3.23
N GLY A 242 -38.61 -26.46 -2.42
CA GLY A 242 -38.45 -27.91 -2.42
C GLY A 242 -37.43 -28.45 -3.43
N ALA A 243 -36.86 -27.60 -4.30
CA ALA A 243 -35.79 -28.01 -5.20
C ALA A 243 -34.46 -28.25 -4.45
N ASN A 244 -33.61 -29.13 -4.98
CA ASN A 244 -32.23 -29.24 -4.53
C ASN A 244 -31.42 -28.05 -5.03
N ASP A 245 -30.65 -27.44 -4.14
CA ASP A 245 -29.65 -26.43 -4.49
C ASP A 245 -28.44 -27.11 -5.16
N PRO A 246 -28.07 -26.72 -6.39
CA PRO A 246 -26.96 -27.34 -7.11
C PRO A 246 -25.58 -26.89 -6.63
N HIS A 247 -25.50 -25.85 -5.80
CA HIS A 247 -24.25 -25.16 -5.43
C HIS A 247 -23.83 -25.42 -3.98
N TYR A 248 -24.76 -25.82 -3.11
CA TYR A 248 -24.52 -26.06 -1.69
C TYR A 248 -24.80 -27.52 -1.30
N VAL A 249 -23.77 -28.19 -0.77
CA VAL A 249 -23.87 -29.54 -0.21
C VAL A 249 -23.76 -29.50 1.31
N LEU A 250 -24.44 -30.44 1.97
CA LEU A 250 -24.32 -30.67 3.40
C LEU A 250 -23.02 -31.41 3.70
N SER A 251 -21.97 -30.75 4.15
CA SER A 251 -20.69 -31.40 4.45
C SER A 251 -20.74 -32.24 5.74
N TYR A 252 -21.53 -31.79 6.71
CA TYR A 252 -21.95 -32.54 7.89
C TYR A 252 -23.37 -32.09 8.27
N THR A 253 -24.11 -32.94 8.97
CA THR A 253 -25.50 -32.64 9.35
C THR A 253 -25.97 -33.46 10.55
N ALA A 254 -26.74 -32.85 11.45
CA ALA A 254 -27.45 -33.53 12.54
C ALA A 254 -28.75 -34.24 12.07
N GLN A 255 -29.21 -33.96 10.85
CA GLN A 255 -30.37 -34.61 10.23
C GLN A 255 -30.21 -34.72 8.71
N GLY A 256 -30.50 -35.89 8.15
CA GLY A 256 -30.26 -36.18 6.73
C GLY A 256 -28.92 -36.85 6.51
N THR A 257 -28.39 -36.77 5.28
CA THR A 257 -27.18 -37.49 4.87
C THR A 257 -26.10 -36.51 4.40
N PRO A 258 -24.88 -36.52 4.97
CA PRO A 258 -23.76 -35.74 4.45
C PRO A 258 -23.47 -36.05 2.97
N GLY A 259 -23.09 -35.04 2.20
CA GLY A 259 -22.83 -35.10 0.76
C GLY A 259 -24.05 -34.82 -0.12
N MET A 260 -25.25 -34.77 0.45
CA MET A 260 -26.47 -34.41 -0.29
C MET A 260 -26.55 -32.89 -0.49
N SER A 261 -27.19 -32.46 -1.59
CA SER A 261 -27.57 -31.06 -1.78
C SER A 261 -28.48 -30.58 -0.65
N ALA A 262 -28.30 -29.31 -0.27
CA ALA A 262 -29.30 -28.63 0.54
C ALA A 262 -30.58 -28.42 -0.27
N ILE A 263 -31.71 -28.28 0.41
CA ILE A 263 -33.04 -28.13 -0.19
C ILE A 263 -33.50 -26.69 -0.01
N VAL A 264 -33.94 -26.05 -1.09
CA VAL A 264 -34.57 -24.73 -1.07
C VAL A 264 -35.86 -24.83 -0.26
N CYS A 265 -35.97 -24.08 0.83
CA CYS A 265 -37.12 -24.18 1.71
C CYS A 265 -38.15 -23.06 1.45
N LEU A 266 -39.43 -23.44 1.57
CA LEU A 266 -40.53 -22.50 1.72
C LEU A 266 -40.26 -21.61 2.93
N ASN A 267 -40.36 -20.29 2.74
CA ASN A 267 -39.99 -19.29 3.74
C ASN A 267 -40.84 -19.41 5.02
N ASN A 268 -40.19 -19.36 6.20
CA ASN A 268 -40.90 -19.14 7.46
C ASN A 268 -41.38 -17.67 7.54
N ALA A 269 -42.57 -17.40 8.05
CA ALA A 269 -43.10 -16.04 8.16
C ALA A 269 -42.24 -15.09 9.01
N ALA A 270 -41.45 -15.61 9.96
CA ALA A 270 -40.57 -14.81 10.83
C ALA A 270 -39.20 -14.51 10.20
N TRP A 271 -38.80 -15.24 9.17
CA TRP A 271 -37.49 -15.09 8.53
C TRP A 271 -37.51 -13.98 7.48
N LEU A 272 -36.32 -13.45 7.18
CA LEU A 272 -36.08 -12.59 6.04
C LEU A 272 -36.69 -13.21 4.78
N ALA A 273 -37.62 -12.50 4.12
CA ALA A 273 -38.37 -13.06 3.00
C ALA A 273 -37.45 -13.49 1.83
N ASN A 274 -37.64 -14.72 1.33
CA ASN A 274 -37.11 -15.17 0.04
C ASN A 274 -37.37 -14.13 -1.06
N ASP A 275 -36.39 -13.93 -1.94
CA ASP A 275 -36.49 -12.99 -3.06
C ASP A 275 -35.83 -13.57 -4.33
N PRO A 276 -35.92 -12.89 -5.49
CA PRO A 276 -35.34 -13.40 -6.73
C PRO A 276 -33.82 -13.57 -6.71
N ALA A 277 -33.09 -12.92 -5.80
CA ALA A 277 -31.63 -12.98 -5.74
C ALA A 277 -31.13 -14.14 -4.88
N SER A 278 -31.93 -14.63 -3.92
CA SER A 278 -31.54 -15.72 -3.02
C SER A 278 -32.73 -16.30 -2.27
N LYS A 279 -32.63 -17.57 -1.87
CA LYS A 279 -33.60 -18.23 -0.98
C LYS A 279 -32.93 -18.99 0.15
N TRP A 280 -33.66 -19.21 1.22
CA TRP A 280 -33.25 -20.09 2.32
C TRP A 280 -33.08 -21.54 1.86
N ILE A 281 -32.03 -22.19 2.35
CA ILE A 281 -31.76 -23.61 2.14
C ILE A 281 -31.66 -24.34 3.50
N SER A 282 -32.10 -25.60 3.53
CA SER A 282 -32.14 -26.44 4.73
C SER A 282 -32.04 -27.92 4.35
N VAL A 283 -32.19 -28.80 5.33
CA VAL A 283 -32.30 -30.26 5.15
C VAL A 283 -33.75 -30.72 4.90
N VAL A 284 -34.70 -29.79 4.94
CA VAL A 284 -36.14 -29.99 4.69
C VAL A 284 -36.69 -28.86 3.80
N SER A 285 -37.80 -29.11 3.11
CA SER A 285 -38.38 -28.18 2.15
C SER A 285 -39.29 -27.08 2.76
N SER A 286 -39.54 -27.09 4.07
CA SER A 286 -40.42 -26.13 4.75
C SER A 286 -39.72 -25.50 5.93
N GLY A 287 -39.63 -24.16 5.94
CA GLY A 287 -39.11 -23.37 7.06
C GLY A 287 -39.99 -23.41 8.31
N ALA A 288 -41.15 -24.05 8.28
CA ALA A 288 -41.96 -24.31 9.47
C ALA A 288 -41.69 -25.68 10.11
N THR A 289 -41.02 -26.59 9.39
CA THR A 289 -40.71 -27.94 9.88
C THR A 289 -39.54 -27.89 10.84
N SER A 290 -39.71 -28.49 12.02
CA SER A 290 -38.59 -28.64 12.97
C SER A 290 -37.57 -29.63 12.46
N ILE A 291 -36.30 -29.27 12.55
CA ILE A 291 -35.16 -30.16 12.34
C ILE A 291 -34.44 -30.42 13.67
N ASN A 292 -33.64 -31.48 13.73
CA ASN A 292 -32.88 -31.81 14.93
C ASN A 292 -31.93 -30.66 15.32
N GLY A 293 -31.76 -30.48 16.63
CA GLY A 293 -30.69 -29.64 17.16
C GLY A 293 -29.32 -30.24 16.84
N GLY A 294 -28.34 -29.38 16.56
CA GLY A 294 -26.98 -29.78 16.22
C GLY A 294 -26.40 -28.99 15.04
N GLY A 295 -25.22 -29.41 14.60
CA GLY A 295 -24.45 -28.73 13.56
C GLY A 295 -24.85 -29.11 12.14
N TYR A 296 -24.82 -28.13 11.24
CA TYR A 296 -25.03 -28.27 9.80
C TYR A 296 -23.93 -27.48 9.06
N GLY A 297 -23.27 -28.12 8.09
CA GLY A 297 -22.23 -27.49 7.27
C GLY A 297 -22.73 -27.29 5.85
N TYR A 298 -22.87 -26.04 5.40
CA TYR A 298 -23.25 -25.72 4.02
C TYR A 298 -22.01 -25.35 3.22
N ARG A 299 -21.57 -26.23 2.32
CA ARG A 299 -20.32 -26.06 1.57
C ARG A 299 -20.59 -25.83 0.09
N THR A 300 -19.91 -24.84 -0.47
CA THR A 300 -19.86 -24.54 -1.90
C THR A 300 -18.41 -24.55 -2.41
N THR A 301 -18.22 -24.56 -3.73
CA THR A 301 -16.91 -24.64 -4.38
C THR A 301 -16.78 -23.59 -5.47
N PHE A 302 -15.60 -23.01 -5.60
CA PHE A 302 -15.29 -22.02 -6.63
C PHE A 302 -13.87 -22.23 -7.16
N SER A 303 -13.58 -21.65 -8.33
CA SER A 303 -12.26 -21.77 -8.95
C SER A 303 -11.60 -20.41 -9.06
N LEU A 304 -10.33 -20.34 -8.64
CA LEU A 304 -9.45 -19.20 -8.80
C LEU A 304 -8.33 -19.50 -9.81
N THR A 305 -8.59 -20.41 -10.75
CA THR A 305 -7.68 -20.63 -11.88
C THR A 305 -7.49 -19.31 -12.61
N ASP A 306 -6.23 -18.96 -12.87
CA ASP A 306 -5.78 -17.72 -13.52
C ASP A 306 -5.97 -16.42 -12.73
N PHE A 307 -6.46 -16.48 -11.48
CA PHE A 307 -6.55 -15.31 -10.62
C PHE A 307 -5.23 -15.04 -9.89
N LEU A 308 -4.90 -13.75 -9.75
CA LEU A 308 -3.86 -13.29 -8.85
C LEU A 308 -4.43 -13.25 -7.43
N LEU A 309 -4.12 -14.28 -6.64
CA LEU A 309 -4.80 -14.58 -5.37
C LEU A 309 -4.82 -13.42 -4.35
N ASN A 310 -3.78 -12.59 -4.30
CA ASN A 310 -3.71 -11.42 -3.39
C ASN A 310 -4.70 -10.29 -3.76
N THR A 311 -5.19 -10.29 -5.00
CA THR A 311 -6.21 -9.34 -5.48
C THR A 311 -7.63 -9.85 -5.28
N VAL A 312 -7.79 -11.14 -5.02
CA VAL A 312 -9.12 -11.77 -4.86
C VAL A 312 -9.78 -11.29 -3.58
N ARG A 313 -11.05 -10.92 -3.70
CA ARG A 313 -11.95 -10.60 -2.59
C ARG A 313 -13.19 -11.45 -2.74
N ILE A 314 -13.48 -12.30 -1.74
CA ILE A 314 -14.74 -13.03 -1.64
C ILE A 314 -15.59 -12.35 -0.57
N ASN A 315 -16.78 -11.92 -0.94
CA ASN A 315 -17.70 -11.21 -0.06
C ASN A 315 -18.95 -12.07 0.18
N PHE A 316 -19.41 -12.11 1.42
CA PHE A 316 -20.67 -12.77 1.74
C PHE A 316 -21.44 -12.07 2.85
N SER A 317 -22.76 -12.15 2.77
CA SER A 317 -23.70 -11.76 3.82
C SER A 317 -24.62 -12.94 4.10
N VAL A 318 -24.90 -13.21 5.37
CA VAL A 318 -25.69 -14.38 5.78
C VAL A 318 -26.91 -13.99 6.59
N SER A 319 -27.96 -14.81 6.51
CA SER A 319 -29.09 -14.80 7.44
C SER A 319 -29.31 -16.25 7.89
N ILE A 320 -29.42 -16.46 9.20
CA ILE A 320 -29.36 -17.80 9.80
C ILE A 320 -30.36 -17.90 10.95
N ASP A 321 -31.19 -18.93 10.92
CA ASP A 321 -31.98 -19.29 12.09
C ASP A 321 -31.08 -20.01 13.11
N ASN A 322 -31.06 -19.48 14.33
CA ASN A 322 -30.05 -19.68 15.38
C ASN A 322 -28.68 -19.04 15.10
N ALA A 323 -27.67 -19.78 14.61
CA ALA A 323 -26.32 -19.23 14.54
C ALA A 323 -25.41 -19.83 13.45
N MET A 324 -24.56 -18.97 12.88
CA MET A 324 -23.28 -19.34 12.27
C MET A 324 -22.22 -19.40 13.34
N THR A 325 -21.56 -20.54 13.50
CA THR A 325 -20.47 -20.71 14.45
C THR A 325 -19.12 -20.39 13.83
N ASN A 326 -18.96 -20.65 12.52
CA ASN A 326 -17.73 -20.31 11.79
C ASN A 326 -17.96 -20.28 10.27
N VAL A 327 -16.99 -19.73 9.57
CA VAL A 327 -16.79 -19.92 8.12
C VAL A 327 -15.44 -20.59 7.92
N PHE A 328 -15.37 -21.57 7.03
CA PHE A 328 -14.13 -22.27 6.69
C PHE A 328 -13.80 -22.05 5.22
N LEU A 329 -12.59 -21.56 4.97
CA LEU A 329 -12.00 -21.49 3.62
C LEU A 329 -11.00 -22.62 3.50
N ASN A 330 -11.20 -23.54 2.55
CA ASN A 330 -10.34 -24.70 2.34
C ASN A 330 -10.10 -25.51 3.63
N GLY A 331 -11.13 -25.63 4.47
CA GLY A 331 -11.07 -26.32 5.78
C GLY A 331 -10.46 -25.49 6.91
N VAL A 332 -9.97 -24.27 6.64
CA VAL A 332 -9.36 -23.39 7.65
C VAL A 332 -10.39 -22.39 8.17
N ALA A 333 -10.57 -22.37 9.50
CA ALA A 333 -11.46 -21.46 10.21
C ALA A 333 -11.12 -19.98 9.97
N GLN A 334 -12.14 -19.16 9.68
CA GLN A 334 -12.03 -17.72 9.44
C GLN A 334 -12.53 -16.88 10.62
N ASN A 335 -13.00 -17.53 11.69
CA ASN A 335 -13.51 -16.92 12.93
C ASN A 335 -14.63 -15.89 12.67
N GLN A 336 -15.49 -16.18 11.69
CA GLN A 336 -16.67 -15.39 11.40
C GLN A 336 -17.90 -16.06 12.01
N SER A 337 -18.64 -15.34 12.83
CA SER A 337 -19.87 -15.83 13.47
C SER A 337 -20.99 -14.82 13.29
N PHE A 338 -22.23 -15.30 13.27
CA PHE A 338 -23.41 -14.44 13.13
C PHE A 338 -24.65 -15.10 13.73
N THR A 339 -25.53 -14.29 14.30
CA THR A 339 -26.83 -14.71 14.84
C THR A 339 -27.89 -13.76 14.30
N GLY A 340 -28.93 -14.29 13.67
CA GLY A 340 -30.07 -13.50 13.21
C GLY A 340 -30.69 -13.99 11.90
N PHE A 341 -32.01 -14.11 11.88
CA PHE A 341 -32.78 -14.61 10.74
C PHE A 341 -33.65 -13.55 10.06
N ALA A 342 -33.80 -12.36 10.65
CA ALA A 342 -34.70 -11.32 10.17
C ALA A 342 -34.04 -10.39 9.12
N THR A 343 -32.71 -10.32 9.11
CA THR A 343 -31.91 -9.51 8.19
C THR A 343 -30.64 -10.25 7.79
N TYR A 344 -29.99 -9.77 6.73
CA TYR A 344 -28.61 -10.15 6.44
C TYR A 344 -27.64 -9.53 7.45
N SER A 345 -26.54 -10.22 7.70
CA SER A 345 -25.36 -9.66 8.34
C SER A 345 -24.77 -8.51 7.52
N SER A 346 -23.98 -7.65 8.17
CA SER A 346 -23.00 -6.85 7.44
C SER A 346 -22.09 -7.77 6.61
N PRO A 347 -21.62 -7.34 5.43
CA PRO A 347 -20.77 -8.17 4.58
C PRO A 347 -19.46 -8.53 5.28
N PHE A 348 -19.09 -9.80 5.20
CA PHE A 348 -17.75 -10.29 5.51
C PHE A 348 -16.93 -10.35 4.22
N THR A 349 -15.63 -10.09 4.32
CA THR A 349 -14.71 -10.16 3.18
C THR A 349 -13.52 -11.05 3.51
N LEU A 350 -13.29 -12.07 2.68
CA LEU A 350 -12.06 -12.86 2.67
C LEU A 350 -11.11 -12.31 1.61
N SER A 351 -9.85 -12.11 1.99
CA SER A 351 -8.80 -11.53 1.13
C SER A 351 -7.52 -12.38 1.06
N SER A 352 -7.47 -13.52 1.74
CA SER A 352 -6.32 -14.42 1.80
C SER A 352 -6.76 -15.85 2.15
N GLY A 353 -5.82 -16.81 2.14
CA GLY A 353 -6.09 -18.23 2.41
C GLY A 353 -6.56 -19.03 1.19
N PHE A 354 -6.54 -18.42 0.02
CA PHE A 354 -6.93 -19.03 -1.25
C PHE A 354 -5.86 -19.99 -1.78
N ALA A 355 -6.31 -21.04 -2.46
CA ALA A 355 -5.48 -21.91 -3.29
C ALA A 355 -5.64 -21.51 -4.77
N ASN A 356 -4.60 -21.75 -5.58
CA ASN A 356 -4.76 -21.69 -7.04
C ASN A 356 -5.67 -22.84 -7.49
N GLY A 357 -6.59 -22.57 -8.42
CA GLY A 357 -7.57 -23.56 -8.87
C GLY A 357 -8.75 -23.73 -7.91
N ALA A 358 -9.11 -24.96 -7.60
CA ALA A 358 -10.32 -25.27 -6.83
C ALA A 358 -10.20 -24.86 -5.35
N ASN A 359 -11.24 -24.22 -4.84
CA ASN A 359 -11.39 -23.79 -3.45
C ASN A 359 -12.76 -24.21 -2.91
N THR A 360 -12.86 -24.35 -1.59
CA THR A 360 -14.14 -24.60 -0.89
C THR A 360 -14.44 -23.49 0.11
N LEU A 361 -15.69 -23.04 0.15
CA LEU A 361 -16.22 -22.15 1.19
C LEU A 361 -17.32 -22.89 1.94
N GLU A 362 -17.18 -23.02 3.26
CA GLU A 362 -18.13 -23.73 4.11
C GLU A 362 -18.63 -22.85 5.24
N PHE A 363 -19.95 -22.84 5.43
CA PHE A 363 -20.63 -22.12 6.50
C PHE A 363 -21.06 -23.14 7.56
N GLY A 364 -20.41 -23.10 8.72
CA GLY A 364 -20.77 -23.94 9.85
C GLY A 364 -21.88 -23.27 10.65
N THR A 365 -23.04 -23.90 10.71
CA THR A 365 -24.21 -23.41 11.44
C THR A 365 -24.61 -24.39 12.53
N GLU A 366 -25.35 -23.89 13.51
CA GLU A 366 -25.88 -24.66 14.63
C GLU A 366 -27.36 -24.33 14.84
N ASN A 367 -28.20 -25.36 14.86
CA ASN A 367 -29.56 -25.27 15.37
C ASN A 367 -29.54 -25.61 16.87
N GLN A 368 -29.89 -24.65 17.73
CA GLN A 368 -29.69 -24.75 19.19
C GLN A 368 -30.72 -25.65 19.91
N GLY A 369 -31.64 -26.27 19.19
CA GLY A 369 -32.64 -27.19 19.73
C GLY A 369 -33.51 -27.79 18.62
N ALA A 370 -34.55 -28.56 19.00
CA ALA A 370 -35.54 -28.99 18.02
C ALA A 370 -36.44 -27.80 17.64
N GLY A 371 -36.38 -27.38 16.38
CA GLY A 371 -37.06 -26.19 15.86
C GLY A 371 -36.73 -25.97 14.39
N PRO A 372 -37.37 -24.99 13.72
CA PRO A 372 -36.97 -24.57 12.39
C PRO A 372 -35.48 -24.23 12.32
N GLY A 373 -34.85 -24.52 11.19
CA GLY A 373 -33.43 -24.20 10.96
C GLY A 373 -33.14 -24.11 9.48
N ALA A 374 -32.49 -23.03 9.06
CA ALA A 374 -32.10 -22.81 7.68
C ALA A 374 -30.93 -21.82 7.59
N PHE A 375 -30.29 -21.81 6.43
CA PHE A 375 -29.19 -20.94 6.07
C PHE A 375 -29.53 -20.20 4.79
N ARG A 376 -29.17 -18.92 4.72
CA ARG A 376 -29.30 -18.11 3.50
C ARG A 376 -28.07 -17.23 3.34
N ALA A 377 -27.52 -17.17 2.14
CA ALA A 377 -26.35 -16.35 1.86
C ALA A 377 -26.41 -15.64 0.52
N LEU A 378 -25.89 -14.41 0.53
CA LEU A 378 -25.42 -13.71 -0.66
C LEU A 378 -23.91 -13.92 -0.73
N VAL A 379 -23.40 -14.43 -1.86
CA VAL A 379 -21.97 -14.70 -2.04
C VAL A 379 -21.53 -14.17 -3.38
N SER A 380 -20.43 -13.42 -3.38
CA SER A 380 -19.83 -12.88 -4.60
C SER A 380 -18.32 -12.86 -4.45
N GLY A 381 -17.62 -12.74 -5.58
CA GLY A 381 -16.18 -12.57 -5.55
C GLY A 381 -15.67 -11.90 -6.80
N SER A 382 -14.58 -11.17 -6.66
CA SER A 382 -13.86 -10.59 -7.79
C SER A 382 -12.36 -10.53 -7.51
N GLY A 383 -11.58 -10.42 -8.56
CA GLY A 383 -10.13 -10.26 -8.49
C GLY A 383 -9.54 -10.05 -9.87
N LEU A 384 -8.29 -9.59 -9.91
CA LEU A 384 -7.53 -9.54 -11.14
C LEU A 384 -7.18 -10.96 -11.56
N ALA A 385 -7.52 -11.28 -12.80
CA ALA A 385 -7.17 -12.55 -13.42
C ALA A 385 -6.44 -12.31 -14.74
N ALA A 386 -5.46 -13.16 -15.00
CA ALA A 386 -4.80 -13.25 -16.28
C ALA A 386 -5.84 -13.63 -17.33
N ASN A 387 -5.80 -12.94 -18.47
CA ASN A 387 -6.66 -13.27 -19.60
C ASN A 387 -6.06 -14.47 -20.36
N THR A 388 -6.12 -15.65 -19.77
CA THR A 388 -5.66 -16.92 -20.38
C THR A 388 -6.54 -17.37 -21.55
N ASN A 389 -7.76 -16.83 -21.68
CA ASN A 389 -8.69 -17.09 -22.78
C ASN A 389 -8.65 -16.04 -23.91
N SER A 390 -7.66 -15.16 -23.90
CA SER A 390 -7.17 -14.54 -25.12
C SER A 390 -5.66 -14.73 -25.15
N PRO A 391 -5.17 -15.95 -25.43
CA PRO A 391 -3.79 -16.06 -25.83
C PRO A 391 -3.61 -15.05 -26.96
N LEU A 392 -2.52 -14.28 -26.91
CA LEU A 392 -2.00 -13.76 -28.17
C LEU A 392 -1.98 -14.98 -29.09
N PRO A 393 -2.70 -14.96 -30.22
CA PRO A 393 -2.85 -16.14 -31.04
C PRO A 393 -1.45 -16.71 -31.28
N SER A 394 -1.27 -18.03 -31.14
CA SER A 394 0.01 -18.70 -31.43
C SER A 394 0.63 -18.03 -32.65
N GLY A 395 1.76 -17.37 -32.43
CA GLY A 395 2.20 -16.31 -33.30
C GLY A 395 3.69 -16.09 -33.19
N PRO A 396 4.17 -14.84 -33.28
CA PRO A 396 5.59 -14.57 -33.22
C PRO A 396 6.21 -14.85 -31.87
N VAL A 397 7.54 -15.05 -31.87
CA VAL A 397 8.33 -15.30 -30.66
C VAL A 397 8.35 -14.10 -29.72
N THR A 398 8.22 -12.88 -30.27
CA THR A 398 8.30 -11.64 -29.49
C THR A 398 7.11 -10.73 -29.75
N TYR A 399 6.60 -10.18 -28.65
CA TYR A 399 5.66 -9.08 -28.61
C TYR A 399 6.29 -7.89 -27.90
N TYR A 400 6.06 -6.69 -28.41
CA TYR A 400 6.61 -5.46 -27.83
C TYR A 400 5.52 -4.70 -27.10
N PHE A 401 5.81 -4.22 -25.90
CA PHE A 401 4.89 -3.47 -25.05
C PHE A 401 5.52 -2.17 -24.62
N ARG A 402 4.73 -1.10 -24.58
CA ARG A 402 5.15 0.22 -24.11
C ARG A 402 4.09 0.86 -23.23
N ARG A 403 4.53 1.53 -22.19
CA ARG A 403 3.69 2.40 -21.38
C ARG A 403 4.48 3.58 -20.81
N SER A 404 3.92 4.77 -20.96
CA SER A 404 4.45 5.98 -20.36
C SER A 404 3.90 6.18 -18.94
N PHE A 405 4.72 6.74 -18.06
CA PHE A 405 4.31 7.17 -16.72
C PHE A 405 5.04 8.46 -16.34
N ASN A 406 4.44 9.24 -15.44
CA ASN A 406 5.06 10.44 -14.90
C ASN A 406 5.67 10.15 -13.52
N PHE A 407 6.88 10.64 -13.30
CA PHE A 407 7.57 10.56 -12.03
C PHE A 407 7.87 11.96 -11.51
N SER A 408 7.38 12.32 -10.33
CA SER A 408 7.54 13.66 -9.75
C SER A 408 8.56 13.72 -8.59
N GLY A 409 9.24 12.61 -8.30
CA GLY A 409 10.26 12.55 -7.24
C GLY A 409 11.67 12.81 -7.76
N ASN A 410 12.66 12.65 -6.87
CA ASN A 410 14.08 12.73 -7.23
C ASN A 410 14.64 11.32 -7.51
N PRO A 411 15.11 11.02 -8.74
CA PRO A 411 15.63 9.70 -9.10
C PRO A 411 16.80 9.23 -8.21
N ASN A 412 17.64 10.16 -7.74
CA ASN A 412 18.84 9.84 -6.94
C ASN A 412 18.52 9.29 -5.55
N TYR A 413 17.32 9.61 -5.04
CA TYR A 413 16.85 9.18 -3.71
C TYR A 413 15.67 8.22 -3.81
N SER A 414 15.43 7.67 -5.00
CA SER A 414 14.31 6.77 -5.25
C SER A 414 14.76 5.33 -5.43
N THR A 415 14.04 4.42 -4.80
CA THR A 415 14.11 2.99 -5.14
C THR A 415 12.98 2.66 -6.10
N LEU A 416 13.31 2.16 -7.28
CA LEU A 416 12.32 1.71 -8.25
C LEU A 416 12.08 0.21 -8.10
N GLN A 417 10.81 -0.19 -7.99
CA GLN A 417 10.41 -1.58 -7.90
C GLN A 417 9.36 -1.91 -8.96
N ILE A 418 9.45 -3.11 -9.52
CA ILE A 418 8.43 -3.70 -10.40
C ILE A 418 7.88 -4.97 -9.78
N ASN A 419 6.64 -5.30 -10.10
CA ASN A 419 6.01 -6.54 -9.66
C ASN A 419 5.40 -7.28 -10.86
N PRO A 420 6.24 -7.86 -11.73
CA PRO A 420 5.81 -8.40 -13.01
C PRO A 420 5.03 -9.71 -12.86
N VAL A 421 4.11 -9.93 -13.82
CA VAL A 421 3.37 -11.18 -14.02
C VAL A 421 3.65 -11.61 -15.46
N VAL A 422 4.57 -12.57 -15.63
CA VAL A 422 5.07 -13.02 -16.94
C VAL A 422 4.87 -14.51 -17.06
N ALA A 423 4.27 -14.95 -18.18
CA ALA A 423 4.09 -16.37 -18.52
C ALA A 423 5.34 -16.96 -19.19
N ASP A 424 5.99 -16.21 -20.06
CA ASP A 424 7.18 -16.67 -20.78
C ASP A 424 8.43 -15.95 -20.24
N GLY A 425 9.26 -15.45 -21.15
CA GLY A 425 10.40 -14.60 -20.86
C GLY A 425 10.02 -13.14 -21.01
N ALA A 426 10.74 -12.25 -20.37
CA ALA A 426 10.59 -10.81 -20.61
C ALA A 426 11.91 -10.08 -20.40
N VAL A 427 12.15 -9.05 -21.20
CA VAL A 427 13.23 -8.07 -20.99
C VAL A 427 12.62 -6.69 -20.82
N PHE A 428 12.96 -6.04 -19.71
CA PHE A 428 12.42 -4.74 -19.31
C PHE A 428 13.42 -3.63 -19.59
N TYR A 429 12.94 -2.56 -20.21
CA TYR A 429 13.71 -1.38 -20.57
C TYR A 429 13.08 -0.14 -19.93
N LEU A 430 13.89 0.65 -19.22
CA LEU A 430 13.52 1.96 -18.71
C LEU A 430 14.21 3.02 -19.57
N ASN A 431 13.42 3.84 -20.28
CA ASN A 431 13.93 4.92 -21.14
C ASN A 431 15.09 4.45 -22.05
N GLY A 432 14.86 3.36 -22.79
CA GLY A 432 15.83 2.80 -23.74
C GLY A 432 16.88 1.84 -23.16
N VAL A 433 17.06 1.80 -21.83
CA VAL A 433 18.10 0.99 -21.18
C VAL A 433 17.51 -0.23 -20.52
N GLU A 434 18.13 -1.40 -20.76
CA GLU A 434 17.73 -2.65 -20.11
C GLU A 434 17.98 -2.57 -18.60
N VAL A 435 16.94 -2.85 -17.82
CA VAL A 435 16.98 -2.78 -16.35
C VAL A 435 16.75 -4.13 -15.68
N TYR A 436 16.10 -5.08 -16.36
CA TYR A 436 15.80 -6.39 -15.81
C TYR A 436 15.45 -7.42 -16.89
N ARG A 437 15.70 -8.70 -16.62
CA ARG A 437 15.24 -9.84 -17.41
C ARG A 437 14.58 -10.88 -16.51
N GLN A 438 13.49 -11.46 -16.97
CA GLN A 438 12.80 -12.56 -16.32
C GLN A 438 12.72 -13.75 -17.28
N ASN A 439 13.12 -14.94 -16.82
CA ASN A 439 13.01 -16.19 -17.58
C ASN A 439 13.60 -16.11 -19.01
N MET A 440 14.65 -15.31 -19.21
CA MET A 440 15.42 -15.20 -20.45
C MET A 440 16.83 -15.80 -20.25
N PRO A 441 17.48 -16.31 -21.30
CA PRO A 441 18.85 -16.79 -21.20
C PRO A 441 19.84 -15.65 -20.92
N GLY A 442 21.04 -16.01 -20.45
CA GLY A 442 22.16 -15.07 -20.38
C GLY A 442 22.69 -14.71 -21.78
N GLY A 443 23.45 -13.63 -21.89
CA GLY A 443 24.08 -13.19 -23.14
C GLY A 443 23.22 -12.23 -23.97
N THR A 444 23.47 -12.17 -25.27
CA THR A 444 22.73 -11.31 -26.20
C THR A 444 21.33 -11.86 -26.45
N ILE A 445 20.31 -11.02 -26.28
CA ILE A 445 18.92 -11.33 -26.61
C ILE A 445 18.58 -10.65 -27.94
N ASN A 446 17.80 -11.35 -28.76
CA ASN A 446 17.16 -10.81 -29.95
C ASN A 446 15.69 -11.28 -29.99
N TYR A 447 14.90 -10.72 -30.91
CA TYR A 447 13.46 -11.00 -31.05
C TYR A 447 13.08 -12.46 -31.41
N THR A 448 14.06 -13.34 -31.61
CA THR A 448 13.84 -14.77 -31.84
C THR A 448 14.33 -15.63 -30.68
N THR A 449 14.87 -15.03 -29.62
CA THR A 449 15.39 -15.74 -28.46
C THR A 449 14.22 -16.21 -27.59
N PRO A 450 14.02 -17.53 -27.41
CA PRO A 450 12.91 -18.03 -26.62
C PRO A 450 13.16 -17.87 -25.12
N ALA A 451 12.09 -17.97 -24.34
CA ALA A 451 12.14 -18.10 -22.90
C ALA A 451 12.94 -19.34 -22.46
N SER A 452 13.61 -19.25 -21.31
CA SER A 452 14.45 -20.33 -20.75
C SER A 452 13.62 -21.53 -20.30
N SER A 453 12.36 -21.33 -19.93
CA SER A 453 11.45 -22.37 -19.45
C SER A 453 9.99 -22.00 -19.67
N ASN A 454 9.12 -23.00 -19.72
CA ASN A 454 7.67 -22.81 -19.78
C ASN A 454 7.11 -22.58 -18.36
N VAL A 455 6.27 -21.56 -18.17
CA VAL A 455 5.59 -21.30 -16.89
C VAL A 455 4.12 -21.73 -16.99
N THR A 456 3.73 -22.73 -16.21
CA THR A 456 2.38 -23.32 -16.26
C THR A 456 1.34 -22.57 -15.42
N SER A 457 1.76 -21.58 -14.61
CA SER A 457 0.86 -20.76 -13.79
C SER A 457 1.50 -19.41 -13.51
N VAL A 458 0.88 -18.35 -14.00
CA VAL A 458 1.37 -16.98 -13.80
C VAL A 458 1.08 -16.47 -12.40
N THR A 459 2.09 -15.89 -11.76
CA THR A 459 1.97 -15.21 -10.48
C THR A 459 2.90 -14.01 -10.46
N TYR A 460 2.75 -13.14 -9.46
CA TYR A 460 3.71 -12.07 -9.19
C TYR A 460 5.10 -12.63 -8.94
N SER A 461 6.10 -12.06 -9.62
CA SER A 461 7.51 -12.42 -9.45
C SER A 461 8.31 -11.43 -8.60
N GLY A 462 7.66 -10.39 -8.07
CA GLY A 462 8.29 -9.34 -7.26
C GLY A 462 7.66 -9.14 -5.87
N PRO A 463 7.97 -8.00 -5.20
CA PRO A 463 8.65 -6.83 -5.75
C PRO A 463 10.12 -7.10 -6.10
N ILE A 464 10.55 -6.66 -7.28
CA ILE A 464 11.93 -6.69 -7.75
C ILE A 464 12.44 -5.26 -7.82
N THR A 465 13.52 -4.97 -7.10
CA THR A 465 14.22 -3.69 -7.23
C THR A 465 14.98 -3.65 -8.55
N ILE A 466 14.75 -2.61 -9.34
CA ILE A 466 15.42 -2.39 -10.63
C ILE A 466 16.25 -1.10 -10.61
N PRO A 467 17.30 -0.99 -11.44
CA PRO A 467 18.07 0.24 -11.56
C PRO A 467 17.18 1.46 -11.89
N ALA A 468 17.30 2.50 -11.07
CA ALA A 468 16.64 3.79 -11.30
C ALA A 468 17.53 4.79 -12.06
N THR A 469 18.71 4.36 -12.55
CA THR A 469 19.72 5.21 -13.21
C THR A 469 19.21 5.98 -14.41
N ASN A 470 18.18 5.44 -15.08
CA ASN A 470 17.57 6.03 -16.26
C ASN A 470 16.20 6.65 -15.98
N LEU A 471 15.73 6.64 -14.73
CA LEU A 471 14.52 7.33 -14.31
C LEU A 471 14.75 8.85 -14.32
N VAL A 472 13.82 9.61 -14.89
CA VAL A 472 13.92 11.08 -14.96
C VAL A 472 12.70 11.74 -14.30
N PHE A 473 12.88 12.97 -13.80
CA PHE A 473 11.74 13.79 -13.39
C PHE A 473 10.85 14.10 -14.60
N GLY A 474 9.55 13.90 -14.48
CA GLY A 474 8.56 14.05 -15.53
C GLY A 474 8.28 12.73 -16.29
N PRO A 475 8.13 12.77 -17.62
CA PRO A 475 7.70 11.62 -18.41
C PRO A 475 8.80 10.58 -18.56
N ASN A 476 8.42 9.31 -18.38
CA ASN A 476 9.25 8.13 -18.56
C ASN A 476 8.49 7.07 -19.36
N VAL A 477 9.20 6.13 -19.95
CA VAL A 477 8.65 4.98 -20.66
C VAL A 477 9.23 3.70 -20.07
N LEU A 478 8.32 2.77 -19.72
CA LEU A 478 8.65 1.36 -19.53
C LEU A 478 8.31 0.62 -20.81
N ALA A 479 9.33 0.02 -21.43
CA ALA A 479 9.22 -0.81 -22.60
C ALA A 479 9.56 -2.27 -22.22
N VAL A 480 8.84 -3.23 -22.78
CA VAL A 480 9.03 -4.66 -22.46
C VAL A 480 8.91 -5.47 -23.75
N GLU A 481 9.88 -6.34 -24.00
CA GLU A 481 9.74 -7.42 -24.98
C GLU A 481 9.43 -8.71 -24.22
N VAL A 482 8.42 -9.46 -24.69
CA VAL A 482 7.90 -10.69 -24.07
C VAL A 482 7.90 -11.80 -25.10
#